data_AF-A0A1Q7XUP7-F1
#
_entry.id   AF-A0A1Q7XUP7-F1
#
_cell.length_a   1.000
_cell.length_b   1.000
_cell.length_c   1.000
_cell.angle_alpha   90.00
_cell.angle_beta   90.00
_cell.angle_gamma   90.00
#
_symmetry.space_group_name_H-M   'P 1'
#
loop_
_entity.id
_entity.type
_entity.pdbx_description
1 polymer ?
#
loop_
_entity_poly.entity_id
_entity_poly.type
_entity_poly.pdbx_seq_one_letter_code
_entity_poly.pdbx_strand_id
1 'polypeptide(L)'
;MEAYGLTALPNARVHLPEPATEHAVALWHTQDYLDVLKAANGGAVPEHAARCGLGPGDNPVFPGLWDAARLCAGGSLLAAELVASGKATRAFHFAGGLHHALPGRASGFCYVNDAVLAILYLKSRGLRVLYVDIDAHHGDGVQHAFYEDPEVLTISTHERGDYLFPGTGFVEEVGAGAALGYSVNLPLEPFTDASVYLAAFEEVVPPLVGAFKPDVVVAQLGIDSHRTDPLTHLDLDVQGFARAVARLVELSPRLVALGGGGYDLANVARAWTAAWAAMNGIELAAELPASFAEDARRYRFRGPTLWDPPEPPAGAKRLRAEAYVQRQVEALRRLVFPIHHL
;
A
#
# COMPACT_ATOMS: atom_id res chain seq x y z
N MET A 1 -6.92 -13.60 -11.08
CA MET A 1 -6.04 -14.66 -10.52
C MET A 1 -6.48 -16.08 -10.86
N GLU A 2 -7.69 -16.54 -10.49
CA GLU A 2 -8.14 -17.93 -10.72
C GLU A 2 -8.14 -18.34 -12.20
N ALA A 3 -8.62 -17.46 -13.08
CA ALA A 3 -8.62 -17.71 -14.53
C ALA A 3 -7.21 -17.92 -15.12
N TYR A 4 -6.18 -17.37 -14.47
CA TYR A 4 -4.77 -17.56 -14.81
C TYR A 4 -4.13 -18.77 -14.07
N GLY A 5 -4.90 -19.52 -13.28
CA GLY A 5 -4.42 -20.67 -12.50
C GLY A 5 -3.57 -20.32 -11.28
N LEU A 6 -3.46 -19.03 -10.93
CA LEU A 6 -2.51 -18.57 -9.90
C LEU A 6 -2.92 -18.93 -8.46
N THR A 7 -4.18 -19.31 -8.23
CA THR A 7 -4.68 -19.73 -6.91
C THR A 7 -4.47 -21.23 -6.66
N ALA A 8 -4.09 -21.99 -7.69
CA ALA A 8 -3.89 -23.44 -7.63
C ALA A 8 -2.41 -23.84 -7.81
N LEU A 9 -1.49 -22.89 -7.64
CA LEU A 9 -0.05 -23.18 -7.72
C LEU A 9 0.34 -24.16 -6.61
N PRO A 10 1.25 -25.12 -6.86
CA PRO A 10 1.63 -26.14 -5.87
C PRO A 10 2.14 -25.57 -4.53
N ASN A 11 2.76 -24.38 -4.58
CA ASN A 11 3.34 -23.70 -3.42
C ASN A 11 2.49 -22.52 -2.92
N ALA A 12 1.29 -22.33 -3.47
CA ALA A 12 0.33 -21.32 -3.01
C ALA A 12 -0.74 -21.97 -2.15
N ARG A 13 -1.21 -21.23 -1.14
CA ARG A 13 -2.36 -21.62 -0.32
C ARG A 13 -3.27 -20.43 -0.13
N VAL A 14 -4.57 -20.68 -0.26
CA VAL A 14 -5.61 -19.68 0.06
C VAL A 14 -6.07 -19.93 1.48
N HIS A 15 -6.06 -18.88 2.30
CA HIS A 15 -6.50 -18.92 3.68
C HIS A 15 -7.71 -17.99 3.86
N LEU A 16 -8.70 -18.44 4.63
CA LEU A 16 -9.78 -17.59 5.09
C LEU A 16 -9.33 -16.93 6.40
N PRO A 17 -9.40 -15.59 6.52
CA PRO A 17 -9.09 -14.92 7.77
C PRO A 17 -10.28 -14.93 8.73
N GLU A 18 -9.98 -14.96 10.02
CA GLU A 18 -10.93 -14.66 11.08
C GLU A 18 -10.89 -13.16 11.41
N PRO A 19 -12.01 -12.53 11.84
CA PRO A 19 -11.98 -11.15 12.28
C PRO A 19 -10.97 -10.92 13.42
N ALA A 20 -10.16 -9.86 13.32
CA ALA A 20 -9.23 -9.47 14.36
C ALA A 20 -9.94 -9.32 15.71
N THR A 21 -9.32 -9.73 16.81
CA THR A 21 -9.91 -9.52 18.15
C THR A 21 -9.93 -8.03 18.48
N GLU A 22 -10.88 -7.57 19.30
CA GLU A 22 -10.91 -6.16 19.73
C GLU A 22 -9.60 -5.75 20.42
N HIS A 23 -9.02 -6.67 21.20
CA HIS A 23 -7.72 -6.46 21.83
C HIS A 23 -6.61 -6.21 20.81
N ALA A 24 -6.58 -6.97 19.71
CA ALA A 24 -5.59 -6.77 18.66
C ALA A 24 -5.75 -5.39 17.99
N VAL A 25 -6.98 -4.97 17.70
CA VAL A 25 -7.23 -3.64 17.10
C VAL A 25 -6.88 -2.50 18.07
N ALA A 26 -7.14 -2.70 19.36
CA ALA A 26 -6.82 -1.75 20.43
C ALA A 26 -5.31 -1.59 20.73
N LEU A 27 -4.43 -2.36 20.08
CA LEU A 27 -2.98 -2.15 20.17
C LEU A 27 -2.54 -0.81 19.54
N TRP A 28 -3.36 -0.27 18.63
CA TRP A 28 -3.10 1.03 18.00
C TRP A 28 -4.26 2.01 18.18
N HIS A 29 -5.49 1.53 18.01
CA HIS A 29 -6.66 2.40 18.03
C HIS A 29 -7.14 2.69 19.45
N THR A 30 -7.61 3.92 19.68
CA THR A 30 -8.11 4.34 21.00
C THR A 30 -9.45 3.70 21.32
N GLN A 31 -9.70 3.37 22.59
CA GLN A 31 -10.94 2.71 23.00
C GLN A 31 -12.19 3.52 22.62
N ASP A 32 -12.17 4.84 22.85
CA ASP A 32 -13.27 5.74 22.49
C ASP A 32 -13.62 5.66 20.99
N TYR A 33 -12.61 5.53 20.13
CA TYR A 33 -12.82 5.38 18.69
C TYR A 33 -13.41 4.02 18.33
N LEU A 34 -12.93 2.95 18.95
CA LEU A 34 -13.48 1.60 18.75
C LEU A 34 -14.95 1.52 19.18
N ASP A 35 -15.33 2.21 20.25
CA ASP A 35 -16.72 2.26 20.71
C ASP A 35 -17.61 3.00 19.70
N VAL A 36 -17.11 4.06 19.06
CA VAL A 36 -17.80 4.74 17.95
C VAL A 36 -17.96 3.80 16.73
N LEU A 37 -16.91 3.08 16.32
CA LEU A 37 -17.00 2.12 15.21
C LEU A 37 -18.02 1.00 15.49
N LYS A 38 -18.01 0.46 16.72
CA LYS A 38 -18.98 -0.55 17.17
C LYS A 38 -20.42 -0.02 17.12
N ALA A 39 -20.65 1.20 17.60
CA ALA A 39 -21.96 1.83 17.55
C ALA A 39 -22.42 2.10 16.10
N ALA A 40 -21.48 2.42 15.21
CA ALA A 40 -21.74 2.61 13.78
C ALA A 40 -22.08 1.32 13.02
N ASN A 41 -21.80 0.14 13.58
CA ASN A 41 -21.92 -1.14 12.88
C ASN A 41 -23.34 -1.44 12.39
N GLY A 42 -24.36 -0.92 13.06
CA GLY A 42 -25.76 -1.04 12.63
C GLY A 42 -26.13 -0.18 11.41
N GLY A 43 -25.23 0.65 10.91
CA GLY A 43 -25.48 1.61 9.82
C GLY A 43 -26.12 2.93 10.28
N ALA A 44 -26.41 3.08 11.58
CA ALA A 44 -26.83 4.35 12.16
C ALA A 44 -25.62 5.19 12.55
N VAL A 45 -25.64 6.49 12.26
CA VAL A 45 -24.56 7.41 12.62
C VAL A 45 -24.57 7.61 14.15
N PRO A 46 -23.52 7.17 14.88
CA PRO A 46 -23.48 7.30 16.33
C PRO A 46 -23.11 8.72 16.77
N GLU A 47 -23.25 8.99 18.07
CA GLU A 47 -22.69 10.19 18.68
C GLU A 47 -21.17 10.24 18.46
N HIS A 48 -20.61 11.44 18.32
CA HIS A 48 -19.18 11.70 18.07
C HIS A 48 -18.60 11.16 16.74
N ALA A 49 -19.41 10.54 15.87
CA ALA A 49 -19.00 10.05 14.55
C ALA A 49 -18.11 11.04 13.78
N ALA A 50 -18.53 12.30 13.67
CA ALA A 50 -17.79 13.34 12.95
C ALA A 50 -16.41 13.65 13.57
N ARG A 51 -16.27 13.58 14.91
CA ARG A 51 -14.97 13.78 15.58
C ARG A 51 -14.00 12.65 15.26
N CYS A 52 -14.53 11.45 15.08
CA CYS A 52 -13.81 10.25 14.67
C CYS A 52 -13.66 10.12 13.15
N GLY A 53 -13.97 11.17 12.38
CA GLY A 53 -13.81 11.19 10.93
C GLY A 53 -14.88 10.45 10.13
N LEU A 54 -15.97 9.99 10.76
CA LEU A 54 -17.09 9.33 10.10
C LEU A 54 -18.14 10.35 9.64
N GLY A 55 -18.63 10.22 8.41
CA GLY A 55 -19.65 11.12 7.86
C GLY A 55 -19.97 10.86 6.39
N PRO A 56 -20.95 11.60 5.82
CA PRO A 56 -21.31 11.51 4.40
C PRO A 56 -20.18 12.14 3.55
N GLY A 57 -19.17 11.36 3.23
CA GLY A 57 -17.96 11.77 2.54
C GLY A 57 -17.05 10.55 2.41
N ASP A 58 -15.76 10.72 2.66
CA ASP A 58 -14.77 9.65 2.45
C ASP A 58 -14.90 8.48 3.45
N ASN A 59 -15.57 8.66 4.59
CA ASN A 59 -15.75 7.58 5.58
C ASN A 59 -17.22 7.42 5.98
N PRO A 60 -18.08 6.94 5.07
CA PRO A 60 -19.50 6.79 5.34
C PRO A 60 -19.77 5.70 6.38
N VAL A 61 -20.82 5.89 7.17
CA VAL A 61 -21.35 4.83 8.03
C VAL A 61 -22.20 3.88 7.19
N PHE A 62 -21.96 2.57 7.31
CA PHE A 62 -22.72 1.54 6.61
C PHE A 62 -22.97 0.31 7.50
N PRO A 63 -24.02 -0.49 7.24
CA PRO A 63 -24.26 -1.73 7.98
C PRO A 63 -23.10 -2.71 7.84
N GLY A 64 -22.55 -3.18 8.96
CA GLY A 64 -21.40 -4.08 9.01
C GLY A 64 -20.03 -3.39 8.97
N LEU A 65 -19.97 -2.06 9.16
CA LEU A 65 -18.72 -1.29 9.12
C LEU A 65 -17.63 -1.86 10.05
N TRP A 66 -17.97 -2.12 11.31
CA TRP A 66 -17.02 -2.64 12.28
C TRP A 66 -16.60 -4.07 11.95
N ASP A 67 -17.56 -4.90 11.52
CA ASP A 67 -17.29 -6.30 11.17
C ASP A 67 -16.36 -6.39 9.95
N ALA A 68 -16.59 -5.54 8.93
CA ALA A 68 -15.74 -5.45 7.75
C ALA A 68 -14.32 -4.97 8.11
N ALA A 69 -14.20 -3.93 8.94
CA ALA A 69 -12.91 -3.41 9.39
C ALA A 69 -12.10 -4.46 10.17
N ARG A 70 -12.75 -5.21 11.07
CA ARG A 70 -12.11 -6.30 11.81
C ARG A 70 -11.70 -7.47 10.91
N LEU A 71 -12.53 -7.84 9.94
CA LEU A 71 -12.20 -8.91 9.00
C LEU A 71 -10.97 -8.56 8.15
N CYS A 72 -10.92 -7.32 7.66
CA CYS A 72 -9.77 -6.82 6.93
C CYS A 72 -8.49 -6.82 7.80
N ALA A 73 -8.56 -6.27 9.02
CA ALA A 73 -7.44 -6.31 9.96
C ALA A 73 -6.97 -7.74 10.29
N GLY A 74 -7.92 -8.67 10.42
CA GLY A 74 -7.66 -10.08 10.69
C GLY A 74 -6.86 -10.75 9.57
N GLY A 75 -7.12 -10.39 8.32
CA GLY A 75 -6.37 -10.92 7.18
C GLY A 75 -4.93 -10.42 7.11
N SER A 76 -4.67 -9.15 7.41
CA SER A 76 -3.31 -8.60 7.49
C SER A 76 -2.52 -9.19 8.68
N LEU A 77 -3.18 -9.40 9.83
CA LEU A 77 -2.59 -10.11 10.97
C LEU A 77 -2.27 -11.57 10.65
N LEU A 78 -3.16 -12.28 9.94
CA LEU A 78 -2.91 -13.66 9.50
C LEU A 78 -1.73 -13.73 8.52
N ALA A 79 -1.66 -12.80 7.56
CA ALA A 79 -0.54 -12.71 6.64
C ALA A 79 0.79 -12.50 7.39
N ALA A 80 0.80 -11.59 8.37
CA ALA A 80 1.93 -11.35 9.25
C ALA A 80 2.30 -12.59 10.10
N GLU A 81 1.33 -13.32 10.65
CA GLU A 81 1.56 -14.58 11.38
C GLU A 81 2.23 -15.64 10.52
N LEU A 82 1.69 -15.90 9.32
CA LEU A 82 2.21 -16.91 8.41
C LEU A 82 3.66 -16.62 8.02
N VAL A 83 3.99 -15.35 7.78
CA VAL A 83 5.34 -14.91 7.45
C VAL A 83 6.28 -14.97 8.65
N ALA A 84 5.85 -14.46 9.82
CA ALA A 84 6.68 -14.45 11.02
C ALA A 84 7.00 -15.86 11.53
N SER A 85 6.05 -16.79 11.39
CA SER A 85 6.21 -18.20 11.80
C SER A 85 6.99 -19.05 10.80
N GLY A 86 7.33 -18.50 9.62
CA GLY A 86 8.00 -19.24 8.55
C GLY A 86 7.12 -20.26 7.83
N LYS A 87 5.79 -20.25 8.07
CA LYS A 87 4.83 -21.07 7.32
C LYS A 87 4.67 -20.60 5.88
N ALA A 88 4.98 -19.33 5.61
CA ALA A 88 5.10 -18.75 4.27
C ALA A 88 6.29 -17.80 4.20
N THR A 89 6.95 -17.72 3.04
CA THR A 89 7.97 -16.69 2.77
C THR A 89 7.32 -15.37 2.34
N ARG A 90 6.16 -15.46 1.70
CA ARG A 90 5.40 -14.35 1.14
C ARG A 90 3.91 -14.57 1.38
N ALA A 91 3.18 -13.53 1.76
CA ALA A 91 1.73 -13.54 1.87
C ALA A 91 1.15 -12.29 1.19
N PHE A 92 -0.02 -12.41 0.56
CA PHE A 92 -0.71 -11.28 -0.07
C PHE A 92 -2.15 -11.20 0.43
N HIS A 93 -2.45 -10.15 1.21
CA HIS A 93 -3.79 -9.80 1.65
C HIS A 93 -4.28 -8.55 0.90
N PHE A 94 -4.82 -8.75 -0.30
CA PHE A 94 -5.21 -7.67 -1.20
C PHE A 94 -6.43 -6.85 -0.73
N ALA A 95 -7.17 -7.30 0.29
CA ALA A 95 -8.27 -6.53 0.88
C ALA A 95 -7.80 -5.52 1.96
N GLY A 96 -6.53 -5.58 2.34
CA GLY A 96 -5.91 -4.70 3.35
C GLY A 96 -5.11 -3.56 2.73
N GLY A 97 -4.28 -2.91 3.54
CA GLY A 97 -3.50 -1.75 3.13
C GLY A 97 -4.20 -0.42 3.35
N LEU A 98 -5.13 -0.36 4.31
CA LEU A 98 -5.89 0.85 4.67
C LEU A 98 -5.02 1.80 5.51
N HIS A 99 -4.04 2.41 4.84
CA HIS A 99 -2.91 3.11 5.45
C HIS A 99 -3.21 4.47 6.08
N HIS A 100 -4.38 5.06 5.84
CA HIS A 100 -4.72 6.42 6.33
C HIS A 100 -5.34 6.46 7.72
N ALA A 101 -5.79 5.32 8.26
CA ALA A 101 -6.48 5.31 9.55
C ALA A 101 -5.53 5.72 10.69
N LEU A 102 -5.98 6.68 11.51
CA LEU A 102 -5.26 7.23 12.67
C LEU A 102 -5.76 6.59 13.98
N PRO A 103 -5.05 6.75 15.13
CA PRO A 103 -5.42 6.08 16.39
C PRO A 103 -6.89 6.26 16.77
N GLY A 104 -7.41 7.48 16.65
CA GLY A 104 -8.77 7.84 17.07
C GLY A 104 -9.70 8.28 15.93
N ARG A 105 -9.33 8.07 14.67
CA ARG A 105 -9.99 8.72 13.53
C ARG A 105 -9.87 7.93 12.23
N ALA A 106 -11.00 7.77 11.54
CA ALA A 106 -11.06 7.32 10.14
C ALA A 106 -10.60 8.44 9.19
N SER A 107 -9.93 8.06 8.11
CA SER A 107 -9.40 8.99 7.11
C SER A 107 -9.26 8.28 5.77
N GLY A 108 -9.57 8.94 4.64
CA GLY A 108 -9.35 8.39 3.29
C GLY A 108 -9.84 6.95 3.09
N PHE A 109 -11.12 6.67 3.37
CA PHE A 109 -11.73 5.33 3.30
C PHE A 109 -11.22 4.30 4.32
N CYS A 110 -10.28 4.67 5.20
CA CYS A 110 -9.62 3.78 6.15
C CYS A 110 -10.20 3.94 7.56
N TYR A 111 -10.77 2.85 8.11
CA TYR A 111 -11.35 2.82 9.46
C TYR A 111 -10.43 2.17 10.50
N VAL A 112 -9.73 1.11 10.10
CA VAL A 112 -8.74 0.42 10.96
C VAL A 112 -7.46 0.31 10.15
N ASN A 113 -6.32 0.68 10.75
CA ASN A 113 -5.04 0.63 10.08
C ASN A 113 -4.45 -0.77 10.18
N ASP A 114 -4.87 -1.66 9.28
CA ASP A 114 -4.45 -3.05 9.26
C ASP A 114 -2.94 -3.22 8.99
N ALA A 115 -2.33 -2.27 8.25
CA ALA A 115 -0.88 -2.23 8.02
C ALA A 115 -0.11 -1.97 9.33
N VAL A 116 -0.53 -0.98 10.13
CA VAL A 116 0.07 -0.73 11.46
C VAL A 116 -0.06 -1.95 12.36
N LEU A 117 -1.24 -2.58 12.40
CA LEU A 117 -1.45 -3.77 13.23
C LEU A 117 -0.57 -4.95 12.81
N ALA A 118 -0.39 -5.16 11.50
CA ALA A 118 0.53 -6.17 10.97
C ALA A 118 1.99 -5.87 11.36
N ILE A 119 2.43 -4.61 11.24
CA ILE A 119 3.78 -4.19 11.64
C ILE A 119 3.99 -4.39 13.14
N LEU A 120 3.06 -3.93 13.98
CA LEU A 120 3.12 -4.13 15.44
C LEU A 120 3.20 -5.62 15.81
N TYR A 121 2.45 -6.47 15.13
CA TYR A 121 2.56 -7.92 15.31
C TYR A 121 3.96 -8.43 14.96
N LEU A 122 4.50 -8.07 13.78
CA LEU A 122 5.84 -8.49 13.35
C LEU A 122 6.93 -8.00 14.33
N LYS A 123 6.84 -6.76 14.80
CA LYS A 123 7.71 -6.20 15.84
C LYS A 123 7.65 -6.98 17.14
N SER A 124 6.45 -7.38 17.57
CA SER A 124 6.28 -8.22 18.78
C SER A 124 6.97 -9.59 18.65
N ARG A 125 7.32 -10.01 17.43
CA ARG A 125 8.11 -11.20 17.14
C ARG A 125 9.61 -10.93 17.05
N GLY A 126 10.05 -9.71 17.34
CA GLY A 126 11.45 -9.27 17.29
C GLY A 126 11.97 -9.02 15.87
N LEU A 127 11.09 -8.82 14.89
CA LEU A 127 11.48 -8.55 13.50
C LEU A 127 11.63 -7.04 13.29
N ARG A 128 12.73 -6.64 12.65
CA ARG A 128 12.91 -5.30 12.11
C ARG A 128 12.15 -5.16 10.80
N VAL A 129 11.26 -4.18 10.70
CA VAL A 129 10.27 -4.10 9.62
C VAL A 129 10.57 -2.92 8.70
N LEU A 130 10.63 -3.18 7.39
CA LEU A 130 10.55 -2.14 6.38
C LEU A 130 9.11 -2.08 5.86
N TYR A 131 8.48 -0.92 5.94
CA TYR A 131 7.23 -0.64 5.25
C TYR A 131 7.51 0.11 3.95
N VAL A 132 7.08 -0.44 2.81
CA VAL A 132 7.14 0.28 1.52
C VAL A 132 5.74 0.47 0.98
N ASP A 133 5.42 1.71 0.64
CA ASP A 133 4.11 2.13 0.17
C ASP A 133 4.22 2.69 -1.26
N ILE A 134 3.51 2.05 -2.19
CA ILE A 134 3.46 2.46 -3.60
C ILE A 134 2.06 2.95 -4.03
N ASP A 135 1.17 3.20 -3.07
CA ASP A 135 -0.06 3.96 -3.30
C ASP A 135 0.25 5.36 -3.82
N ALA A 136 -0.67 5.94 -4.60
CA ALA A 136 -0.52 7.31 -5.04
C ALA A 136 -0.67 8.32 -3.90
N HIS A 137 -1.34 7.97 -2.80
CA HIS A 137 -1.47 8.81 -1.63
C HIS A 137 -0.34 8.51 -0.63
N HIS A 138 0.11 9.53 0.09
CA HIS A 138 1.08 9.33 1.16
C HIS A 138 0.47 8.45 2.27
N GLY A 139 1.20 7.39 2.67
CA GLY A 139 0.86 6.47 3.75
C GLY A 139 0.98 7.09 5.15
N ASP A 140 0.28 8.20 5.37
CA ASP A 140 0.37 9.08 6.53
C ASP A 140 0.04 8.40 7.86
N GLY A 141 -0.95 7.51 7.90
CA GLY A 141 -1.31 6.80 9.13
C GLY A 141 -0.23 5.81 9.59
N VAL A 142 0.44 5.15 8.64
CA VAL A 142 1.56 4.25 8.95
C VAL A 142 2.80 5.06 9.32
N GLN A 143 3.10 6.15 8.59
CA GLN A 143 4.18 7.07 8.98
C GLN A 143 3.94 7.63 10.39
N HIS A 144 2.73 8.08 10.71
CA HIS A 144 2.38 8.61 12.02
C HIS A 144 2.60 7.60 13.14
N ALA A 145 2.28 6.32 12.91
CA ALA A 145 2.44 5.26 13.90
C ALA A 145 3.90 4.99 14.29
N PHE A 146 4.83 5.21 13.37
CA PHE A 146 6.23 4.83 13.54
C PHE A 146 7.21 6.02 13.42
N TYR A 147 6.71 7.25 13.46
CA TYR A 147 7.50 8.47 13.23
C TYR A 147 8.67 8.66 14.21
N GLU A 148 8.58 8.06 15.41
CA GLU A 148 9.62 8.08 16.45
C GLU A 148 10.22 6.69 16.73
N ASP A 149 9.93 5.69 15.90
CA ASP A 149 10.32 4.29 16.10
C ASP A 149 11.44 3.83 15.14
N PRO A 150 12.70 3.70 15.59
CA PRO A 150 13.83 3.36 14.72
C PRO A 150 13.87 1.87 14.31
N GLU A 151 12.98 1.03 14.84
CA GLU A 151 12.88 -0.37 14.43
C GLU A 151 11.99 -0.55 13.18
N VAL A 152 11.35 0.52 12.71
CA VAL A 152 10.55 0.55 11.50
C VAL A 152 11.06 1.64 10.58
N LEU A 153 11.41 1.27 9.35
CA LEU A 153 11.67 2.22 8.27
C LEU A 153 10.42 2.30 7.40
N THR A 154 9.86 3.50 7.21
CA THR A 154 8.75 3.73 6.27
C THR A 154 9.27 4.41 5.02
N ILE A 155 9.00 3.85 3.85
CA ILE A 155 9.29 4.49 2.56
C ILE A 155 7.98 4.61 1.77
N SER A 156 7.59 5.82 1.41
CA SER A 156 6.38 6.05 0.61
C SER A 156 6.73 6.79 -0.68
N THR A 157 6.24 6.27 -1.81
CA THR A 157 6.35 6.90 -3.13
C THR A 157 4.95 7.33 -3.58
N HIS A 158 4.65 8.63 -3.52
CA HIS A 158 3.28 9.12 -3.64
C HIS A 158 3.24 10.42 -4.44
N GLU A 159 2.08 10.82 -4.93
CA GLU A 159 1.85 12.15 -5.47
C GLU A 159 1.99 13.18 -4.35
N ARG A 160 2.67 14.29 -4.66
CA ARG A 160 3.02 15.34 -3.70
C ARG A 160 1.82 15.88 -2.90
N GLY A 161 1.99 16.01 -1.58
CA GLY A 161 0.92 16.39 -0.65
C GLY A 161 0.36 17.81 -0.84
N ASP A 162 1.10 18.76 -1.43
CA ASP A 162 0.53 20.07 -1.78
C ASP A 162 -0.39 20.04 -3.01
N TYR A 163 -0.59 18.86 -3.61
CA TYR A 163 -1.48 18.64 -4.74
C TYR A 163 -2.58 17.61 -4.45
N LEU A 164 -2.26 16.53 -3.71
CA LEU A 164 -3.18 15.43 -3.43
C LEU A 164 -3.38 15.24 -1.91
N PHE A 165 -4.54 14.67 -1.53
CA PHE A 165 -4.74 14.10 -0.20
C PHE A 165 -3.58 13.13 0.13
N PRO A 166 -3.12 13.02 1.39
CA PRO A 166 -3.63 13.63 2.63
C PRO A 166 -3.08 15.02 2.98
N GLY A 167 -2.29 15.66 2.11
CA GLY A 167 -1.69 16.96 2.44
C GLY A 167 -0.34 16.89 3.16
N THR A 168 0.24 15.70 3.28
CA THR A 168 1.53 15.40 3.96
C THR A 168 2.43 14.57 3.04
N GLY A 169 3.58 14.13 3.54
CA GLY A 169 4.56 13.37 2.75
C GLY A 169 5.60 14.27 2.07
N PHE A 170 5.89 15.43 2.66
CA PHE A 170 6.99 16.26 2.16
C PHE A 170 8.33 15.57 2.40
N VAL A 171 9.31 15.84 1.53
CA VAL A 171 10.65 15.21 1.59
C VAL A 171 11.39 15.53 2.90
N GLU A 172 11.01 16.62 3.57
CA GLU A 172 11.53 17.05 4.87
C GLU A 172 10.90 16.32 6.08
N GLU A 173 9.81 15.59 5.89
CA GLU A 173 9.18 14.77 6.94
C GLU A 173 9.97 13.47 7.15
N VAL A 174 11.11 13.56 7.84
CA VAL A 174 12.11 12.49 7.92
C VAL A 174 12.05 11.65 9.22
N GLY A 175 10.99 11.75 10.00
CA GLY A 175 10.90 11.13 11.33
C GLY A 175 11.43 12.04 12.44
N ALA A 176 11.37 11.57 13.68
CA ALA A 176 11.76 12.34 14.87
C ALA A 176 12.43 11.49 15.94
N GLY A 177 13.09 12.16 16.89
CA GLY A 177 13.74 11.51 18.03
C GLY A 177 14.82 10.52 17.58
N ALA A 178 14.75 9.29 18.12
CA ALA A 178 15.68 8.22 17.76
C ALA A 178 15.48 7.70 16.32
N ALA A 179 14.33 7.99 15.70
CA ALA A 179 13.96 7.56 14.36
C ALA A 179 14.15 8.66 13.31
N LEU A 180 14.95 9.69 13.59
CA LEU A 180 15.33 10.65 12.56
C LEU A 180 16.02 9.92 11.40
N GLY A 181 15.52 10.10 10.18
CA GLY A 181 15.93 9.39 8.97
C GLY A 181 15.15 8.09 8.68
N TYR A 182 14.18 7.70 9.51
CA TYR A 182 13.42 6.44 9.36
C TYR A 182 12.02 6.62 8.78
N SER A 183 11.63 7.85 8.44
CA SER A 183 10.53 8.12 7.52
C SER A 183 11.09 8.72 6.24
N VAL A 184 10.79 8.11 5.10
CA VAL A 184 11.35 8.48 3.80
C VAL A 184 10.21 8.71 2.82
N ASN A 185 10.05 9.97 2.44
CA ASN A 185 9.03 10.39 1.50
C ASN A 185 9.66 10.73 0.16
N LEU A 186 9.20 10.06 -0.90
CA LEU A 186 9.53 10.38 -2.28
C LEU A 186 8.29 10.94 -2.96
N PRO A 187 7.98 12.24 -2.77
CA PRO A 187 6.86 12.87 -3.44
C PRO A 187 7.11 12.95 -4.94
N LEU A 188 6.05 12.80 -5.71
CA LEU A 188 6.05 12.71 -7.17
C LEU A 188 5.17 13.82 -7.75
N GLU A 189 5.55 14.30 -8.93
CA GLU A 189 4.74 15.27 -9.67
C GLU A 189 3.59 14.53 -10.38
N PRO A 190 2.41 15.15 -10.52
CA PRO A 190 1.37 14.66 -11.42
C PRO A 190 1.93 14.28 -12.80
N PHE A 191 1.39 13.21 -13.38
CA PHE A 191 1.80 12.62 -14.65
C PHE A 191 3.21 12.02 -14.66
N THR A 192 3.72 11.61 -13.48
CA THR A 192 4.91 10.76 -13.41
C THR A 192 4.59 9.41 -14.04
N ASP A 193 5.27 9.08 -15.14
CA ASP A 193 5.13 7.80 -15.83
C ASP A 193 5.98 6.70 -15.19
N ALA A 194 5.74 5.45 -15.58
CA ALA A 194 6.47 4.29 -15.04
C ALA A 194 8.00 4.38 -15.21
N SER A 195 8.51 5.03 -16.26
CA SER A 195 9.95 5.13 -16.48
C SER A 195 10.61 6.11 -15.50
N VAL A 196 9.95 7.24 -15.22
CA VAL A 196 10.40 8.23 -14.24
C VAL A 196 10.27 7.66 -12.83
N TYR A 197 9.12 7.05 -12.53
CA TYR A 197 8.84 6.40 -11.24
C TYR A 197 9.90 5.35 -10.89
N LEU A 198 10.14 4.38 -11.79
CA LEU A 198 11.04 3.26 -11.52
C LEU A 198 12.50 3.72 -11.41
N ALA A 199 12.92 4.71 -12.19
CA ALA A 199 14.26 5.28 -12.06
C ALA A 199 14.48 5.89 -10.66
N ALA A 200 13.53 6.71 -10.19
CA ALA A 200 13.63 7.31 -8.86
C ALA A 200 13.50 6.26 -7.73
N PHE A 201 12.63 5.27 -7.91
CA PHE A 201 12.50 4.14 -6.98
C PHE A 201 13.84 3.41 -6.80
N GLU A 202 14.54 3.08 -7.89
CA GLU A 202 15.86 2.42 -7.83
C GLU A 202 16.94 3.29 -7.17
N GLU A 203 16.87 4.61 -7.29
CA GLU A 203 17.83 5.52 -6.67
C GLU A 203 17.64 5.64 -5.14
N VAL A 204 16.46 5.32 -4.62
CA VAL A 204 16.08 5.55 -3.20
C VAL A 204 15.88 4.24 -2.44
N VAL A 205 15.03 3.36 -2.94
CA VAL A 205 14.54 2.20 -2.17
C VAL A 205 15.63 1.15 -1.95
N PRO A 206 16.31 0.60 -3.00
CA PRO A 206 17.35 -0.41 -2.79
C PRO A 206 18.51 0.02 -1.87
N PRO A 207 19.09 1.23 -1.99
CA PRO A 207 20.14 1.68 -1.08
C PRO A 207 19.69 1.69 0.39
N LEU A 208 18.49 2.20 0.67
CA LEU A 208 17.95 2.26 2.02
C LEU A 208 17.60 0.87 2.55
N VAL A 209 17.07 -0.04 1.73
CA VAL A 209 16.89 -1.45 2.10
C VAL A 209 18.22 -2.08 2.47
N GLY A 210 19.27 -1.83 1.69
CA GLY A 210 20.61 -2.37 1.93
C GLY A 210 21.27 -1.84 3.21
N ALA A 211 21.03 -0.58 3.56
CA ALA A 211 21.51 0.02 4.81
C ALA A 211 20.70 -0.46 6.03
N PHE A 212 19.37 -0.42 5.92
CA PHE A 212 18.46 -0.79 7.02
C PHE A 212 18.43 -2.29 7.29
N LYS A 213 18.60 -3.14 6.28
CA LYS A 213 18.63 -4.62 6.36
C LYS A 213 17.40 -5.21 7.08
N PRO A 214 16.18 -4.98 6.57
CA PRO A 214 14.97 -5.46 7.23
C PRO A 214 14.93 -6.99 7.33
N ASP A 215 14.29 -7.52 8.37
CA ASP A 215 14.00 -8.97 8.48
C ASP A 215 12.74 -9.34 7.68
N VAL A 216 11.84 -8.37 7.48
CA VAL A 216 10.59 -8.52 6.75
C VAL A 216 10.19 -7.18 6.12
N VAL A 217 9.62 -7.26 4.93
CA VAL A 217 9.00 -6.11 4.25
C VAL A 217 7.49 -6.24 4.33
N VAL A 218 6.82 -5.16 4.72
CA VAL A 218 5.37 -4.97 4.56
C VAL A 218 5.19 -4.02 3.38
N ALA A 219 4.61 -4.50 2.28
CA ALA A 219 4.42 -3.71 1.07
C ALA A 219 2.94 -3.39 0.86
N GLN A 220 2.58 -2.11 0.82
CA GLN A 220 1.27 -1.65 0.39
C GLN A 220 1.32 -1.51 -1.14
N LEU A 221 0.37 -2.14 -1.84
CA LEU A 221 0.36 -2.25 -3.31
C LEU A 221 -0.87 -1.56 -3.92
N GLY A 222 -1.14 -0.33 -3.48
CA GLY A 222 -2.11 0.57 -4.07
C GLY A 222 -1.86 0.75 -5.56
N ILE A 223 -2.95 0.81 -6.32
CA ILE A 223 -2.95 0.87 -7.79
C ILE A 223 -3.64 2.13 -8.31
N ASP A 224 -4.07 3.01 -7.42
CA ASP A 224 -4.57 4.32 -7.80
C ASP A 224 -3.51 5.21 -8.44
N SER A 225 -2.23 4.81 -8.44
CA SER A 225 -1.17 5.37 -9.29
C SER A 225 -1.35 5.15 -10.80
N HIS A 226 -2.28 4.29 -11.21
CA HIS A 226 -2.54 3.98 -12.61
C HIS A 226 -3.15 5.17 -13.37
N ARG A 227 -2.75 5.39 -14.62
CA ARG A 227 -3.14 6.55 -15.45
C ARG A 227 -4.64 6.80 -15.67
N THR A 228 -5.45 5.77 -15.48
CA THR A 228 -6.91 5.84 -15.65
C THR A 228 -7.66 5.89 -14.32
N ASP A 229 -6.93 5.90 -13.21
CA ASP A 229 -7.55 6.04 -11.90
C ASP A 229 -8.27 7.39 -11.81
N PRO A 230 -9.51 7.43 -11.29
CA PRO A 230 -10.30 8.65 -11.24
C PRO A 230 -9.90 9.62 -10.12
N LEU A 231 -9.09 9.22 -9.14
CA LEU A 231 -8.81 10.04 -7.95
C LEU A 231 -7.42 10.69 -7.94
N THR A 232 -6.50 10.21 -8.78
CA THR A 232 -5.10 10.64 -8.76
C THR A 232 -4.62 11.03 -10.16
N HIS A 233 -3.38 11.49 -10.28
CA HIS A 233 -2.86 12.05 -11.53
C HIS A 233 -1.56 11.40 -11.99
N LEU A 234 -1.07 10.37 -11.31
CA LEU A 234 0.09 9.59 -11.77
C LEU A 234 -0.25 8.85 -13.07
N ASP A 235 0.79 8.50 -13.83
CA ASP A 235 0.65 7.98 -15.20
C ASP A 235 1.31 6.59 -15.35
N LEU A 236 1.21 5.76 -14.31
CA LEU A 236 1.71 4.39 -14.38
C LEU A 236 0.80 3.53 -15.25
N ASP A 237 1.40 2.50 -15.86
CA ASP A 237 0.72 1.36 -16.46
C ASP A 237 0.86 0.12 -15.55
N VAL A 238 0.06 -0.91 -15.82
CA VAL A 238 0.11 -2.18 -15.09
C VAL A 238 1.50 -2.82 -15.18
N GLN A 239 2.22 -2.63 -16.29
CA GLN A 239 3.60 -3.11 -16.48
C GLN A 239 4.60 -2.41 -15.56
N GLY A 240 4.48 -1.09 -15.37
CA GLY A 240 5.27 -0.28 -14.45
C GLY A 240 5.05 -0.70 -13.02
N PHE A 241 3.78 -0.80 -12.61
CA PHE A 241 3.40 -1.33 -11.30
C PHE A 241 3.97 -2.74 -11.06
N ALA A 242 3.79 -3.67 -12.01
CA ALA A 242 4.29 -5.04 -11.87
C ALA A 242 5.81 -5.10 -11.74
N ARG A 243 6.55 -4.21 -12.41
CA ARG A 243 8.02 -4.09 -12.26
C ARG A 243 8.41 -3.56 -10.88
N ALA A 244 7.69 -2.57 -10.34
CA ALA A 244 7.91 -2.11 -8.96
C ALA A 244 7.66 -3.23 -7.95
N VAL A 245 6.58 -4.00 -8.12
CA VAL A 245 6.29 -5.17 -7.26
C VAL A 245 7.36 -6.24 -7.39
N ALA A 246 7.79 -6.60 -8.61
CA ALA A 246 8.86 -7.58 -8.82
C ALA A 246 10.15 -7.13 -8.12
N ARG A 247 10.46 -5.83 -8.18
CA ARG A 247 11.61 -5.27 -7.49
C ARG A 247 11.49 -5.37 -5.96
N LEU A 248 10.33 -5.03 -5.40
CA LEU A 248 10.05 -5.22 -3.97
C LEU A 248 10.23 -6.68 -3.56
N VAL A 249 9.75 -7.61 -4.38
CA VAL A 249 9.90 -9.06 -4.16
C VAL A 249 11.37 -9.50 -4.10
N GLU A 250 12.23 -8.93 -4.95
CA GLU A 250 13.69 -9.19 -4.92
C GLU A 250 14.37 -8.61 -3.68
N LEU A 251 13.95 -7.42 -3.26
CA LEU A 251 14.51 -6.72 -2.09
C LEU A 251 14.05 -7.32 -0.75
N SER A 252 13.02 -8.15 -0.77
CA SER A 252 12.35 -8.66 0.43
C SER A 252 12.85 -10.06 0.83
N PRO A 253 13.53 -10.23 1.99
CA PRO A 253 13.83 -11.57 2.51
C PRO A 253 12.55 -12.34 2.87
N ARG A 254 11.55 -11.61 3.37
CA ARG A 254 10.18 -12.05 3.67
C ARG A 254 9.22 -10.91 3.31
N LEU A 255 8.02 -11.24 2.82
CA LEU A 255 7.08 -10.24 2.32
C LEU A 255 5.67 -10.44 2.85
N VAL A 256 5.12 -9.41 3.47
CA VAL A 256 3.67 -9.26 3.68
C VAL A 256 3.19 -8.19 2.72
N ALA A 257 2.54 -8.59 1.63
CA ALA A 257 1.93 -7.66 0.69
C ALA A 257 0.48 -7.40 1.08
N LEU A 258 0.07 -6.14 0.94
CA LEU A 258 -1.27 -5.64 1.19
C LEU A 258 -1.82 -5.02 -0.10
N GLY A 259 -3.13 -4.80 -0.15
CA GLY A 259 -3.77 -4.03 -1.22
C GLY A 259 -3.50 -2.53 -1.05
N GLY A 260 -4.54 -1.72 -1.14
CA GLY A 260 -4.46 -0.27 -1.09
C GLY A 260 -5.58 0.43 -1.86
N GLY A 261 -5.35 1.69 -2.19
CA GLY A 261 -6.21 2.47 -3.09
C GLY A 261 -6.22 1.90 -4.52
N GLY A 262 -7.26 2.26 -5.28
CA GLY A 262 -7.49 1.79 -6.65
C GLY A 262 -8.96 1.82 -7.00
N TYR A 263 -9.34 2.75 -7.87
CA TYR A 263 -10.73 3.13 -8.08
C TYR A 263 -11.20 2.89 -9.52
N ASP A 264 -10.28 2.51 -10.42
CA ASP A 264 -10.59 1.75 -11.62
C ASP A 264 -10.51 0.23 -11.34
N LEU A 265 -11.66 -0.37 -11.02
CA LEU A 265 -11.73 -1.77 -10.58
C LEU A 265 -11.19 -2.80 -11.59
N ALA A 266 -11.25 -2.48 -12.90
CA ALA A 266 -10.65 -3.36 -13.89
C ALA A 266 -9.13 -3.37 -13.75
N ASN A 267 -8.53 -2.21 -13.52
CA ASN A 267 -7.10 -2.08 -13.24
C ASN A 267 -6.68 -2.71 -11.93
N VAL A 268 -7.49 -2.57 -10.88
CA VAL A 268 -7.25 -3.26 -9.61
C VAL A 268 -7.09 -4.77 -9.82
N ALA A 269 -8.03 -5.37 -10.54
CA ALA A 269 -7.99 -6.81 -10.80
C ALA A 269 -6.81 -7.23 -11.71
N ARG A 270 -6.46 -6.42 -12.72
CA ARG A 270 -5.29 -6.67 -13.61
C ARG A 270 -3.99 -6.58 -12.82
N ALA A 271 -3.79 -5.49 -12.10
CA ALA A 271 -2.57 -5.19 -11.36
C ALA A 271 -2.32 -6.16 -10.21
N TRP A 272 -3.31 -6.43 -9.35
CA TRP A 272 -3.11 -7.41 -8.27
C TRP A 272 -2.92 -8.83 -8.79
N THR A 273 -3.53 -9.19 -9.92
CA THR A 273 -3.21 -10.45 -10.62
C THR A 273 -1.74 -10.49 -11.06
N ALA A 274 -1.21 -9.39 -11.62
CA ALA A 274 0.20 -9.28 -11.99
C ALA A 274 1.14 -9.29 -10.78
N ALA A 275 0.77 -8.62 -9.68
CA ALA A 275 1.53 -8.63 -8.43
C ALA A 275 1.68 -10.04 -7.87
N TRP A 276 0.59 -10.80 -7.82
CA TRP A 276 0.63 -12.18 -7.36
C TRP A 276 1.46 -13.08 -8.27
N ALA A 277 1.43 -12.87 -9.58
CA ALA A 277 2.32 -13.58 -10.51
C ALA A 277 3.79 -13.22 -10.30
N ALA A 278 4.12 -11.94 -10.12
CA ALA A 278 5.48 -11.48 -9.81
C ALA A 278 6.01 -12.10 -8.51
N MET A 279 5.18 -12.16 -7.46
CA MET A 279 5.53 -12.84 -6.20
C MET A 279 5.84 -14.33 -6.36
N ASN A 280 5.32 -14.97 -7.41
CA ASN A 280 5.53 -16.38 -7.71
C ASN A 280 6.53 -16.62 -8.85
N GLY A 281 7.14 -15.57 -9.42
CA GLY A 281 8.07 -15.69 -10.56
C GLY A 281 7.40 -16.23 -11.82
N ILE A 282 6.12 -15.90 -12.04
CA ILE A 282 5.33 -16.37 -13.19
C ILE A 282 5.13 -15.23 -14.17
N GLU A 283 5.47 -15.47 -15.43
CA GLU A 283 5.12 -14.59 -16.54
C GLU A 283 3.69 -14.90 -17.01
N LEU A 284 2.87 -13.85 -17.16
CA LEU A 284 1.48 -13.98 -17.60
C LEU A 284 1.33 -13.63 -19.09
N ALA A 285 0.51 -14.41 -19.79
CA ALA A 285 0.08 -14.08 -21.13
C ALA A 285 -0.68 -12.74 -21.16
N ALA A 286 -0.45 -11.97 -22.22
CA ALA A 286 -1.09 -10.66 -22.39
C ALA A 286 -2.61 -10.76 -22.56
N GLU A 287 -3.09 -11.78 -23.26
CA GLU A 287 -4.53 -12.00 -23.46
C GLU A 287 -5.20 -12.49 -22.17
N LEU A 288 -6.36 -11.95 -21.86
CA LEU A 288 -7.19 -12.44 -20.76
C LEU A 288 -7.69 -13.86 -21.09
N PRO A 289 -7.65 -14.81 -20.14
CA PRO A 289 -8.11 -16.17 -20.37
C PRO A 289 -9.58 -16.20 -20.79
N ALA A 290 -9.92 -17.08 -21.74
CA ALA A 290 -11.30 -17.20 -22.23
C ALA A 290 -12.31 -17.53 -21.11
N SER A 291 -11.88 -18.24 -20.07
CA SER A 291 -12.67 -18.53 -18.86
C SER A 291 -13.10 -17.27 -18.10
N PHE A 292 -12.37 -16.16 -18.24
CA PHE A 292 -12.68 -14.87 -17.61
C PHE A 292 -13.64 -14.00 -18.43
N ALA A 293 -14.03 -14.41 -19.64
CA ALA A 293 -14.80 -13.56 -20.54
C ALA A 293 -16.17 -13.12 -19.98
N GLU A 294 -16.82 -13.95 -19.18
CA GLU A 294 -18.09 -13.60 -18.53
C GLU A 294 -17.89 -12.54 -17.43
N ASP A 295 -16.92 -12.74 -16.56
CA ASP A 295 -16.57 -11.77 -15.51
C ASP A 295 -16.05 -10.46 -16.11
N ALA A 296 -15.24 -10.51 -17.17
CA ALA A 296 -14.81 -9.33 -17.90
C ALA A 296 -16.00 -8.49 -18.40
N ARG A 297 -17.07 -9.13 -18.90
CA ARG A 297 -18.32 -8.44 -19.26
C ARG A 297 -19.05 -7.91 -18.03
N ARG A 298 -19.18 -8.72 -16.98
CA ARG A 298 -19.88 -8.37 -15.73
C ARG A 298 -19.27 -7.14 -15.06
N TYR A 299 -17.95 -7.09 -14.99
CA TYR A 299 -17.17 -6.03 -14.35
C TYR A 299 -16.69 -4.96 -15.34
N ARG A 300 -17.17 -5.00 -16.59
CA ARG A 300 -16.94 -3.98 -17.63
C ARG A 300 -15.45 -3.68 -17.88
N PHE A 301 -14.63 -4.73 -17.97
CA PHE A 301 -13.22 -4.61 -18.31
C PHE A 301 -13.06 -3.92 -19.67
N ARG A 302 -12.12 -2.99 -19.76
CA ARG A 302 -11.76 -2.31 -21.00
C ARG A 302 -10.68 -3.12 -21.71
N GLY A 303 -11.04 -3.71 -22.84
CA GLY A 303 -10.10 -4.46 -23.68
C GLY A 303 -9.88 -5.90 -23.23
N PRO A 304 -9.27 -6.73 -24.10
CA PRO A 304 -9.07 -8.16 -23.85
C PRO A 304 -7.70 -8.49 -23.25
N THR A 305 -6.95 -7.50 -22.74
CA THR A 305 -5.56 -7.70 -22.30
C THR A 305 -5.36 -7.40 -20.82
N LEU A 306 -4.40 -8.10 -20.21
CA LEU A 306 -3.90 -7.84 -18.86
C LEU A 306 -3.05 -6.58 -18.81
N TRP A 307 -2.17 -6.42 -19.80
CA TRP A 307 -1.21 -5.33 -19.89
C TRP A 307 -1.79 -4.16 -20.69
N ASP A 308 -1.40 -2.94 -20.35
CA ASP A 308 -1.84 -1.74 -21.06
C ASP A 308 -1.16 -1.60 -22.42
N PRO A 309 -1.82 -1.00 -23.42
CA PRO A 309 -1.16 -0.67 -24.68
C PRO A 309 -0.05 0.37 -24.44
N PRO A 310 1.05 0.35 -25.23
CA PRO A 310 2.06 1.40 -25.16
C PRO A 310 1.46 2.76 -25.51
N GLU A 311 1.74 3.78 -24.70
CA GLU A 311 1.38 5.17 -25.01
C GLU A 311 2.63 6.03 -25.30
N PRO A 312 2.52 7.05 -26.17
CA PRO A 312 3.62 7.95 -26.48
C PRO A 312 4.01 8.80 -25.26
N PRO A 313 5.29 9.16 -25.08
CA PRO A 313 5.73 9.93 -23.92
C PRO A 313 5.09 11.32 -23.88
N ALA A 314 4.57 11.71 -22.73
CA ALA A 314 4.00 13.03 -22.50
C ALA A 314 5.10 14.10 -22.41
N GLY A 315 5.60 14.59 -23.55
CA GLY A 315 6.82 15.41 -23.66
C GLY A 315 7.06 16.45 -22.55
N ALA A 316 6.21 17.47 -22.43
CA ALA A 316 6.42 18.54 -21.44
C ALA A 316 6.10 18.13 -19.99
N LYS A 317 5.08 17.29 -19.79
CA LYS A 317 4.67 16.81 -18.45
C LYS A 317 5.74 15.90 -17.86
N ARG A 318 6.28 14.99 -18.67
CA ARG A 318 7.37 14.09 -18.30
C ARG A 318 8.62 14.85 -17.90
N LEU A 319 9.06 15.85 -18.67
CA LEU A 319 10.23 16.66 -18.31
C LEU A 319 10.05 17.36 -16.96
N ARG A 320 8.82 17.82 -16.66
CA ARG A 320 8.49 18.41 -15.36
C ARG A 320 8.55 17.38 -14.24
N ALA A 321 8.02 16.18 -14.46
CA ALA A 321 8.07 15.07 -13.52
C ALA A 321 9.51 14.62 -13.24
N GLU A 322 10.32 14.42 -14.28
CA GLU A 322 11.75 14.11 -14.19
C GLU A 322 12.50 15.17 -13.39
N ALA A 323 12.34 16.45 -13.73
CA ALA A 323 13.00 17.53 -13.01
C ALA A 323 12.55 17.63 -11.55
N TYR A 324 11.27 17.36 -11.25
CA TYR A 324 10.75 17.37 -9.88
C TYR A 324 11.33 16.23 -9.05
N VAL A 325 11.20 14.99 -9.52
CA VAL A 325 11.64 13.81 -8.74
C VAL A 325 13.14 13.82 -8.51
N GLN A 326 13.95 14.29 -9.46
CA GLN A 326 15.39 14.42 -9.28
C GLN A 326 15.76 15.36 -8.13
N ARG A 327 15.02 16.48 -7.96
CA ARG A 327 15.21 17.34 -6.78
C ARG A 327 14.85 16.66 -5.47
N GLN A 328 13.84 15.78 -5.46
CA GLN A 328 13.45 15.02 -4.27
C GLN A 328 14.50 13.96 -3.91
N VAL A 329 15.01 13.23 -4.91
CA VAL A 329 16.12 12.27 -4.73
C VAL A 329 17.37 12.99 -4.19
N GLU A 330 17.73 14.15 -4.75
CA GLU A 330 18.83 14.99 -4.23
C GLU A 330 18.57 15.46 -2.80
N ALA A 331 17.34 15.83 -2.45
CA ALA A 331 16.99 16.20 -1.09
C ALA A 331 17.14 15.02 -0.12
N LEU A 332 16.66 13.82 -0.47
CA LEU A 332 16.85 12.60 0.33
C LEU A 332 18.33 12.24 0.49
N ARG A 333 19.15 12.41 -0.55
CA ARG A 333 20.61 12.23 -0.47
C ARG A 333 21.28 13.18 0.52
N ARG A 334 20.71 14.36 0.78
CA ARG A 334 21.22 15.31 1.77
C ARG A 334 20.64 15.07 3.17
N LEU A 335 19.36 14.76 3.25
CA LEU A 335 18.60 14.73 4.51
C LEU A 335 18.63 13.36 5.19
N VAL A 336 18.56 12.28 4.42
CA VAL A 336 18.34 10.91 4.92
C VAL A 336 19.57 10.03 4.75
N PHE A 337 20.18 10.02 3.56
CA PHE A 337 21.28 9.09 3.23
C PHE A 337 22.47 9.16 4.19
N PRO A 338 22.92 10.34 4.65
CA PRO A 338 24.04 10.43 5.58
C PRO A 338 23.75 9.76 6.93
N ILE A 339 22.48 9.74 7.37
CA ILE A 339 22.04 9.08 8.60
C ILE A 339 22.21 7.56 8.49
N HIS A 340 22.03 7.02 7.29
CA HIS A 340 22.19 5.60 6.97
C HIS A 340 23.58 5.23 6.45
N HIS A 341 24.53 6.17 6.48
CA HIS A 341 25.91 6.00 6.00
C HIS A 341 26.01 5.64 4.50
N LEU A 342 25.15 6.23 3.68
CA LEU A 342 25.11 6.07 2.22
C LEU A 342 25.78 7.23 1.46
#